data_AF-A0A1R3USJ8-F1
#
_entry.id   AF-A0A1R3USJ8-F1
#
_cell.length_a   1.000
_cell.length_b   1.000
_cell.length_c   1.000
_cell.angle_alpha   90.00
_cell.angle_beta   90.00
_cell.angle_gamma   90.00
#
_symmetry.space_group_name_H-M   'P 1'
#
loop_
_entity.id
_entity.type
_entity.pdbx_description
1 polymer ?
#
loop_
_entity_poly.entity_id
_entity_poly.type
_entity_poly.pdbx_seq_one_letter_code
_entity_poly.pdbx_strand_id
1 'polypeptide(L)'
;MTTASRTAYIPELKAVGKAVDERIRRLQGGYLRDESAAVATLAKIRRGAGKTIEEVPELVGLTIDHDFYETFDVHDPRTPDAESAVHEALTLYALHQQSKREAGMHKRGREFGSAVRRLMPAGDIDEPLRKRFVQAQTASSRSTRLDRLRGIVQLLRTEDVPLDYGLLADQLFDSHTPAGAERVRRTWGRGFQAYRPERSTGDSPKDTVAVQS
;
A
#
# COMPACT_ATOMS: atom_id res chain seq x y z
N MET A 1 35.83 4.90 -4.01
CA MET A 1 34.62 5.24 -3.23
C MET A 1 33.71 4.03 -3.25
N THR A 2 33.47 3.40 -2.10
CA THR A 2 32.67 2.17 -2.00
C THR A 2 31.20 2.56 -1.95
N THR A 3 30.48 2.35 -3.05
CA THR A 3 29.01 2.48 -3.07
C THR A 3 28.44 1.30 -2.29
N ALA A 4 28.24 1.48 -0.98
CA ALA A 4 27.53 0.50 -0.18
C ALA A 4 26.09 0.40 -0.71
N SER A 5 25.80 -0.67 -1.45
CA SER A 5 24.44 -1.04 -1.83
C SER A 5 23.68 -1.32 -0.53
N ARG A 6 22.90 -0.35 -0.08
CA ARG A 6 22.13 -0.47 1.16
C ARG A 6 20.95 -1.39 0.85
N THR A 7 21.07 -2.67 1.18
CA THR A 7 19.95 -3.62 1.13
C THR A 7 18.76 -2.97 1.85
N ALA A 8 17.68 -2.75 1.12
CA ALA A 8 16.48 -2.15 1.69
C ALA A 8 15.97 -3.05 2.81
N TYR A 9 15.87 -2.52 4.03
CA TYR A 9 15.25 -3.23 5.15
C TYR A 9 13.79 -3.52 4.80
N ILE A 10 13.39 -4.80 4.84
CA ILE A 10 12.00 -5.22 4.63
C ILE A 10 11.38 -5.40 6.01
N PRO A 11 10.37 -4.60 6.40
CA PRO A 11 9.69 -4.79 7.68
C PRO A 11 9.07 -6.18 7.81
N GLU A 12 9.22 -6.77 9.00
CA GLU A 12 8.49 -7.98 9.36
C GLU A 12 7.00 -7.67 9.49
N LEU A 13 6.16 -8.57 8.99
CA LEU A 13 4.71 -8.48 9.11
C LEU A 13 4.26 -9.13 10.41
N LYS A 14 3.24 -8.55 11.04
CA LYS A 14 2.50 -9.18 12.13
C LYS A 14 1.41 -10.09 11.56
N ALA A 15 0.54 -10.63 12.41
CA ALA A 15 -0.49 -11.59 12.01
C ALA A 15 -1.41 -11.06 10.89
N VAL A 16 -1.93 -9.84 11.03
CA VAL A 16 -2.84 -9.22 10.04
C VAL A 16 -2.14 -9.05 8.70
N GLY A 17 -0.93 -8.50 8.72
CA GLY A 17 -0.12 -8.30 7.53
C GLY A 17 0.23 -9.62 6.83
N LYS A 18 0.59 -10.67 7.58
CA LYS A 18 0.87 -12.01 7.02
C LYS A 18 -0.34 -12.57 6.29
N ALA A 19 -1.53 -12.52 6.90
CA ALA A 19 -2.78 -12.97 6.28
C ALA A 19 -3.06 -12.23 4.97
N VAL A 20 -2.91 -10.90 4.96
CA VAL A 20 -3.11 -10.07 3.76
C VAL A 20 -2.05 -10.35 2.68
N ASP A 21 -0.77 -10.41 3.04
CA ASP A 21 0.36 -10.70 2.11
C ASP A 21 0.15 -12.04 1.40
N GLU A 22 -0.18 -13.09 2.15
CA GLU A 22 -0.46 -14.42 1.60
C GLU A 22 -1.67 -14.41 0.66
N ARG A 23 -2.79 -13.82 1.09
CA ARG A 23 -4.01 -13.72 0.30
C ARG A 23 -3.78 -12.95 -1.00
N ILE A 24 -3.10 -11.81 -0.92
CA ILE A 24 -2.78 -10.98 -2.08
C ILE A 24 -1.83 -11.70 -3.02
N ARG A 25 -0.80 -12.40 -2.54
CA ARG A 25 0.11 -13.14 -3.42
C ARG A 25 -0.61 -14.21 -4.24
N ARG A 26 -1.56 -14.93 -3.63
CA ARG A 26 -2.40 -15.91 -4.35
C ARG A 26 -3.23 -15.22 -5.45
N LEU A 27 -3.95 -14.15 -5.10
CA LEU A 27 -4.79 -13.39 -6.04
C LEU A 27 -3.96 -12.73 -7.16
N GLN A 28 -2.84 -12.11 -6.81
CA GLN A 28 -1.91 -11.46 -7.74
C GLN A 28 -1.34 -12.47 -8.73
N GLY A 29 -0.86 -13.62 -8.24
CA GLY A 29 -0.32 -14.68 -9.08
C GLY A 29 -1.34 -15.17 -10.11
N GLY A 30 -2.57 -15.46 -9.66
CA GLY A 30 -3.65 -15.86 -10.58
C GLY A 30 -4.05 -14.76 -11.55
N TYR A 31 -4.13 -13.50 -11.10
CA TYR A 31 -4.48 -12.36 -11.94
C TYR A 31 -3.47 -12.09 -13.06
N LEU A 32 -2.17 -12.22 -12.75
CA LEU A 32 -1.08 -12.04 -13.72
C LEU A 32 -1.01 -13.18 -14.74
N ARG A 33 -1.48 -14.39 -14.37
CA ARG A 33 -1.65 -15.53 -15.29
C ARG A 33 -3.01 -15.52 -16.02
N ASP A 34 -3.79 -14.46 -15.83
CA ASP A 34 -5.16 -14.31 -16.35
C ASP A 34 -6.12 -15.46 -16.00
N GLU A 35 -5.97 -16.01 -14.80
CA GLU A 35 -6.89 -17.01 -14.26
C GLU A 35 -8.27 -16.37 -14.01
N SER A 36 -9.30 -16.88 -14.69
CA SER A 36 -10.66 -16.32 -14.65
C SER A 36 -11.21 -16.16 -13.22
N ALA A 37 -10.93 -17.11 -12.34
CA ALA A 37 -11.32 -17.08 -10.93
C ALA A 37 -10.69 -15.89 -10.17
N ALA A 38 -9.39 -15.65 -10.36
CA ALA A 38 -8.68 -14.54 -9.72
C ALA A 38 -9.15 -13.19 -10.26
N VAL A 39 -9.33 -13.08 -11.59
CA VAL A 39 -9.88 -11.88 -12.26
C VAL A 39 -11.26 -11.55 -11.73
N ALA A 40 -12.16 -12.53 -11.68
CA ALA A 40 -13.52 -12.36 -11.17
C ALA A 40 -13.52 -11.96 -9.69
N THR A 41 -12.66 -12.58 -8.89
CA THR A 41 -12.55 -12.30 -7.45
C THR A 41 -12.08 -10.87 -7.18
N LEU A 42 -11.00 -10.42 -7.84
CA LEU A 42 -10.51 -9.05 -7.70
C LEU A 42 -11.53 -8.02 -8.22
N ALA A 43 -12.25 -8.33 -9.31
CA ALA A 43 -13.31 -7.45 -9.80
C ALA A 43 -14.44 -7.26 -8.78
N LYS A 44 -14.80 -8.32 -8.03
CA LYS A 44 -15.78 -8.24 -6.94
C LYS A 44 -15.25 -7.45 -5.74
N ILE A 45 -14.06 -7.81 -5.25
CA ILE A 45 -13.42 -7.15 -4.09
C ILE A 45 -13.24 -5.64 -4.34
N ARG A 46 -12.86 -5.24 -5.56
CA ARG A 46 -12.66 -3.82 -5.91
C ARG A 46 -13.88 -2.93 -5.63
N ARG A 47 -15.10 -3.47 -5.63
CA ARG A 47 -16.32 -2.69 -5.34
C ARG A 47 -16.38 -2.16 -3.90
N GLY A 48 -15.61 -2.73 -2.98
CA GLY A 48 -15.46 -2.25 -1.61
C GLY A 48 -14.42 -1.15 -1.43
N ALA A 49 -13.66 -0.77 -2.47
CA ALA A 49 -12.59 0.21 -2.29
C ALA A 49 -13.14 1.58 -1.87
N GLY A 50 -12.74 2.02 -0.68
CA GLY A 50 -13.21 3.26 -0.04
C GLY A 50 -14.40 3.07 0.91
N LYS A 51 -14.87 1.84 1.10
CA LYS A 51 -15.99 1.50 1.98
C LYS A 51 -15.48 0.69 3.17
N THR A 52 -16.16 0.81 4.30
CA THR A 52 -15.91 -0.04 5.46
C THR A 52 -16.52 -1.41 5.26
N ILE A 53 -16.10 -2.40 6.06
CA ILE A 53 -16.60 -3.77 5.98
C ILE A 53 -18.12 -3.84 6.25
N GLU A 54 -18.64 -2.92 7.08
CA GLU A 54 -20.06 -2.81 7.44
C GLU A 54 -20.91 -2.20 6.33
N GLU A 55 -20.33 -1.38 5.44
CA GLU A 55 -21.01 -0.76 4.30
C GLU A 55 -21.21 -1.73 3.12
N VAL A 56 -20.46 -2.84 3.10
CA VAL A 56 -20.46 -3.87 2.04
C VAL A 56 -20.40 -5.29 2.61
N PRO A 57 -21.39 -5.70 3.43
CA PRO A 57 -21.39 -7.01 4.08
C PRO A 57 -21.34 -8.18 3.08
N GLU A 58 -21.82 -7.99 1.86
CA GLU A 58 -21.75 -8.99 0.79
C GLU A 58 -20.33 -9.32 0.33
N LEU A 59 -19.33 -8.50 0.68
CA LEU A 59 -17.92 -8.71 0.35
C LEU A 59 -17.14 -9.40 1.48
N VAL A 60 -17.74 -9.60 2.66
CA VAL A 60 -17.06 -10.19 3.83
C VAL A 60 -16.49 -11.56 3.47
N GLY A 61 -17.31 -12.46 2.92
CA GLY A 61 -16.85 -13.81 2.54
C GLY A 61 -15.80 -13.86 1.41
N LEU A 62 -15.50 -12.74 0.74
CA LEU A 62 -14.40 -12.65 -0.23
C LEU A 62 -13.11 -12.08 0.37
N THR A 63 -13.24 -11.31 1.46
CA THR A 63 -12.14 -10.59 2.11
C THR A 63 -11.66 -11.26 3.40
N ILE A 64 -12.57 -11.86 4.17
CA ILE A 64 -12.30 -12.64 5.37
C ILE A 64 -12.61 -14.11 5.04
N ASP A 65 -11.59 -14.96 5.05
CA ASP A 65 -11.74 -16.40 4.90
C ASP A 65 -12.05 -17.07 6.25
N HIS A 66 -12.49 -18.33 6.23
CA HIS A 66 -12.74 -19.08 7.47
C HIS A 66 -11.45 -19.21 8.31
N ASP A 67 -10.34 -19.48 7.63
CA ASP A 67 -9.00 -19.67 8.22
C ASP A 67 -8.52 -18.42 8.99
N PHE A 68 -9.05 -17.23 8.67
CA PHE A 68 -8.83 -16.02 9.46
C PHE A 68 -9.10 -16.25 10.96
N TYR A 69 -10.21 -16.93 11.29
CA TYR A 69 -10.59 -17.15 12.69
C TYR A 69 -9.79 -18.25 13.39
N GLU A 70 -8.95 -19.00 12.67
CA GLU A 70 -7.94 -19.87 13.28
C GLU A 70 -6.79 -19.05 13.88
N THR A 71 -6.55 -17.84 13.34
CA THR A 71 -5.51 -16.91 13.80
C THR A 71 -6.06 -15.83 14.74
N PHE A 72 -7.30 -15.38 14.51
CA PHE A 72 -7.96 -14.33 15.27
C PHE A 72 -9.19 -14.88 15.99
N ASP A 73 -9.11 -15.03 17.31
CA ASP A 73 -10.22 -15.50 18.12
C ASP A 73 -11.44 -14.58 17.96
N VAL A 74 -12.59 -15.15 17.60
CA VAL A 74 -13.86 -14.42 17.43
C VAL A 74 -14.29 -13.66 18.70
N HIS A 75 -13.80 -14.09 19.87
CA HIS A 75 -14.08 -13.44 21.15
C HIS A 75 -13.07 -12.36 21.54
N ASP A 76 -11.97 -12.19 20.80
CA ASP A 76 -11.02 -11.10 21.05
C ASP A 76 -11.65 -9.76 20.62
N PRO A 77 -11.70 -8.74 21.52
CA PRO A 77 -12.26 -7.43 21.20
C PRO A 77 -11.54 -6.69 20.06
N ARG A 78 -10.33 -7.09 19.69
CA ARG A 78 -9.56 -6.55 18.55
C ARG A 78 -9.86 -7.25 17.23
N THR A 79 -10.57 -8.37 17.21
CA THR A 79 -10.89 -9.10 15.96
C THR A 79 -11.64 -8.26 14.94
N PRO A 80 -12.66 -7.45 15.31
CA PRO A 80 -13.30 -6.54 14.36
C PRO A 80 -12.34 -5.53 13.71
N ASP A 81 -11.31 -5.05 14.45
CA ASP A 81 -10.28 -4.17 13.88
C ASP A 81 -9.38 -4.90 12.87
N ALA A 82 -9.14 -6.20 13.10
CA ALA A 82 -8.35 -7.04 12.20
C ALA A 82 -9.12 -7.35 10.91
N GLU A 83 -10.40 -7.75 11.02
CA GLU A 83 -11.30 -7.93 9.87
C GLU A 83 -11.33 -6.66 9.00
N SER A 84 -11.50 -5.54 9.68
CA SER A 84 -11.48 -4.20 9.12
C SER A 84 -10.21 -3.92 8.33
N ALA A 85 -9.03 -4.11 8.92
CA ALA A 85 -7.76 -3.88 8.26
C ALA A 85 -7.52 -4.81 7.05
N VAL A 86 -7.93 -6.09 7.15
CA VAL A 86 -7.86 -7.06 6.04
C VAL A 86 -8.75 -6.61 4.88
N HIS A 87 -10.01 -6.27 5.15
CA HIS A 87 -10.96 -5.80 4.16
C HIS A 87 -10.44 -4.57 3.42
N GLU A 88 -9.95 -3.57 4.15
CA GLU A 88 -9.44 -2.33 3.60
C GLU A 88 -8.22 -2.56 2.72
N ALA A 89 -7.25 -3.35 3.18
CA ALA A 89 -6.05 -3.61 2.41
C ALA A 89 -6.35 -4.39 1.11
N LEU A 90 -7.21 -5.41 1.17
CA LEU A 90 -7.61 -6.20 0.00
C LEU A 90 -8.39 -5.38 -1.03
N THR A 91 -9.31 -4.53 -0.59
CA THR A 91 -10.11 -3.68 -1.49
C THR A 91 -9.26 -2.58 -2.13
N LEU A 92 -8.34 -1.96 -1.38
CA LEU A 92 -7.36 -1.02 -1.93
C LEU A 92 -6.40 -1.71 -2.90
N TYR A 93 -5.95 -2.93 -2.61
CA TYR A 93 -5.13 -3.71 -3.53
C TYR A 93 -5.87 -4.04 -4.83
N ALA A 94 -7.11 -4.52 -4.75
CA ALA A 94 -7.90 -4.86 -5.92
C ALA A 94 -8.17 -3.64 -6.82
N LEU A 95 -8.32 -2.45 -6.23
CA LEU A 95 -8.32 -1.19 -6.97
C LEU A 95 -6.98 -0.94 -7.65
N HIS A 96 -5.87 -1.06 -6.93
CA HIS A 96 -4.52 -0.80 -7.45
C HIS A 96 -4.13 -1.73 -8.61
N GLN A 97 -4.41 -3.03 -8.49
CA GLN A 97 -4.08 -4.04 -9.48
C GLN A 97 -4.93 -3.95 -10.76
N GLN A 98 -6.05 -3.22 -10.74
CA GLN A 98 -6.98 -3.15 -11.87
C GLN A 98 -6.28 -2.72 -13.17
N SER A 99 -6.40 -3.56 -14.21
CA SER A 99 -5.81 -3.32 -15.54
C SER A 99 -4.28 -3.35 -15.55
N LYS A 100 -3.62 -3.77 -14.46
CA LYS A 100 -2.16 -3.97 -14.41
C LYS A 100 -1.86 -5.45 -14.64
N ARG A 101 -1.70 -5.83 -15.91
CA ARG A 101 -1.48 -7.24 -16.31
C ARG A 101 -0.02 -7.66 -16.30
N GLU A 102 0.88 -6.70 -16.43
CA GLU A 102 2.32 -6.95 -16.60
C GLU A 102 3.11 -6.79 -15.29
N ALA A 103 2.50 -6.20 -14.26
CA ALA A 103 3.18 -5.91 -13.00
C ALA A 103 2.27 -6.12 -11.79
N GLY A 104 2.79 -6.83 -10.79
CA GLY A 104 2.18 -6.93 -9.47
C GLY A 104 2.32 -5.62 -8.69
N MET A 105 1.19 -5.06 -8.25
CA MET A 105 1.14 -3.82 -7.47
C MET A 105 1.36 -4.04 -5.98
N HIS A 106 1.28 -5.29 -5.52
CA HIS A 106 1.76 -5.66 -4.19
C HIS A 106 3.22 -6.11 -4.24
N LYS A 107 4.10 -5.40 -3.52
CA LYS A 107 5.51 -5.76 -3.35
C LYS A 107 5.97 -5.45 -1.93
N ARG A 108 6.59 -6.44 -1.28
CA ARG A 108 7.14 -6.29 0.07
C ARG A 108 8.20 -5.19 0.17
N GLY A 109 8.25 -4.51 1.30
CA GLY A 109 9.20 -3.43 1.59
C GLY A 109 8.90 -2.10 0.88
N ARG A 110 7.81 -1.99 0.12
CA ARG A 110 7.36 -0.74 -0.50
C ARG A 110 6.43 0.01 0.44
N GLU A 111 6.99 0.81 1.34
CA GLU A 111 6.22 1.51 2.37
C GLU A 111 5.35 2.65 1.82
N PHE A 112 4.20 2.89 2.44
CA PHE A 112 3.22 3.89 2.00
C PHE A 112 3.77 5.32 1.92
N GLY A 113 4.50 5.77 2.94
CA GLY A 113 5.07 7.12 2.95
C GLY A 113 6.05 7.35 1.79
N SER A 114 6.93 6.39 1.54
CA SER A 114 7.88 6.45 0.42
C SER A 114 7.19 6.34 -0.95
N ALA A 115 6.15 5.50 -1.06
CA ALA A 115 5.34 5.38 -2.26
C ALA A 115 4.64 6.70 -2.60
N VAL A 116 4.09 7.41 -1.60
CA VAL A 116 3.50 8.74 -1.81
C VAL A 116 4.56 9.76 -2.22
N ARG A 117 5.76 9.75 -1.61
CA ARG A 117 6.81 10.70 -2.04
C ARG A 117 7.25 10.45 -3.48
N ARG A 118 7.27 9.19 -3.93
CA ARG A 118 7.62 8.82 -5.30
C ARG A 118 6.64 9.36 -6.36
N LEU A 119 5.40 9.66 -5.99
CA LEU A 119 4.44 10.33 -6.89
C LEU A 119 4.79 11.81 -7.16
N MET A 120 5.71 12.39 -6.38
CA MET A 120 6.06 13.80 -6.49
C MET A 120 7.31 14.00 -7.36
N PRO A 121 7.43 15.13 -8.08
CA PRO A 121 8.64 15.48 -8.81
C PRO A 121 9.89 15.49 -7.90
N ALA A 122 11.04 15.15 -8.49
CA ALA A 122 12.30 15.18 -7.78
C ALA A 122 12.62 16.61 -7.32
N GLY A 123 12.85 16.80 -6.03
CA GLY A 123 13.18 18.11 -5.44
C GLY A 123 11.99 19.01 -5.14
N ASP A 124 10.76 18.61 -5.50
CA ASP A 124 9.55 19.40 -5.25
C ASP A 124 8.54 18.65 -4.36
N ILE A 125 7.50 19.36 -3.93
CA ILE A 125 6.38 18.86 -3.14
C ILE A 125 5.07 19.23 -3.85
N ASP A 126 4.32 18.22 -4.28
CA ASP A 126 2.92 18.40 -4.66
C ASP A 126 2.10 18.65 -3.39
N GLU A 127 1.81 19.93 -3.10
CA GLU A 127 1.07 20.33 -1.90
C GLU A 127 -0.37 19.75 -1.84
N PRO A 128 -1.16 19.72 -2.93
CA PRO A 128 -2.44 19.00 -2.94
C PRO A 128 -2.32 17.52 -2.52
N LEU A 129 -1.35 16.77 -3.04
CA LEU A 129 -1.12 15.38 -2.68
C LEU A 129 -0.61 15.26 -1.23
N ARG A 130 0.32 16.12 -0.82
CA ARG A 130 0.83 16.19 0.56
C ARG A 130 -0.31 16.45 1.55
N LYS A 131 -1.20 17.39 1.26
CA LYS A 131 -2.38 17.69 2.08
C LYS A 131 -3.30 16.47 2.19
N ARG A 132 -3.56 15.77 1.08
CA ARG A 132 -4.36 14.53 1.09
C ARG A 132 -3.71 13.43 1.94
N PHE A 133 -2.39 13.29 1.86
CA PHE A 133 -1.61 12.35 2.65
C PHE A 133 -1.64 12.66 4.15
N VAL A 134 -1.51 13.93 4.53
CA VAL A 134 -1.67 14.38 5.93
C VAL A 134 -3.09 14.14 6.42
N GLN A 135 -4.11 14.42 5.60
CA GLN A 135 -5.50 14.15 5.97
C GLN A 135 -5.77 12.65 6.19
N ALA A 136 -5.19 11.76 5.37
CA ALA A 136 -5.31 10.31 5.60
C ALA A 136 -4.70 9.90 6.96
N GLN A 137 -3.59 10.53 7.35
CA GLN A 137 -2.91 10.29 8.62
C GLN A 137 -3.70 10.78 9.85
N THR A 138 -4.36 11.93 9.73
CA THR A 138 -5.01 12.61 10.85
C THR A 138 -6.53 12.44 10.88
N ALA A 139 -7.10 11.69 9.93
CA ALA A 139 -8.54 11.45 9.86
C ALA A 139 -9.04 10.80 11.16
N SER A 140 -10.03 11.46 11.77
CA SER A 140 -10.75 10.99 12.96
C SER A 140 -11.79 9.93 12.62
N SER A 141 -12.34 9.95 11.40
CA SER A 141 -13.26 8.94 10.88
C SER A 141 -12.53 7.94 9.99
N ARG A 142 -12.92 6.66 10.12
CA ARG A 142 -12.44 5.54 9.31
C ARG A 142 -12.85 5.67 7.84
N SER A 143 -14.10 6.03 7.56
CA SER A 143 -14.56 6.25 6.18
C SER A 143 -13.77 7.38 5.50
N THR A 144 -13.55 8.49 6.20
CA THR A 144 -12.71 9.59 5.69
C THR A 144 -11.28 9.14 5.43
N ARG A 145 -10.68 8.34 6.32
CA ARG A 145 -9.35 7.76 6.09
C ARG A 145 -9.33 6.93 4.81
N LEU A 146 -10.32 6.05 4.64
CA LEU A 146 -10.42 5.17 3.47
C LEU A 146 -10.63 5.92 2.17
N ASP A 147 -11.46 6.95 2.15
CA ASP A 147 -11.64 7.82 0.98
C ASP A 147 -10.31 8.45 0.55
N ARG A 148 -9.52 8.94 1.53
CA ARG A 148 -8.23 9.57 1.25
C ARG A 148 -7.20 8.55 0.79
N LEU A 149 -7.12 7.37 1.43
CA LEU A 149 -6.26 6.27 1.01
C LEU A 149 -6.60 5.78 -0.39
N ARG A 150 -7.90 5.61 -0.69
CA ARG A 150 -8.39 5.24 -2.02
C ARG A 150 -7.93 6.24 -3.08
N GLY A 151 -8.11 7.54 -2.84
CA GLY A 151 -7.64 8.58 -3.76
C GLY A 151 -6.13 8.53 -4.00
N ILE A 152 -5.33 8.24 -2.96
CA ILE A 152 -3.88 8.09 -3.10
C ILE A 152 -3.54 6.82 -3.88
N VAL A 153 -4.19 5.69 -3.61
CA VAL A 153 -3.97 4.43 -4.31
C VAL A 153 -4.35 4.53 -5.79
N GLN A 154 -5.34 5.35 -6.15
CA GLN A 154 -5.63 5.65 -7.56
C GLN A 154 -4.45 6.33 -8.27
N LEU A 155 -3.76 7.26 -7.59
CA LEU A 155 -2.56 7.91 -8.13
C LEU A 155 -1.39 6.92 -8.23
N LEU A 156 -1.17 6.11 -7.20
CA LEU A 156 -0.16 5.03 -7.23
C LEU A 156 -0.38 4.09 -8.42
N ARG A 157 -1.64 3.73 -8.68
CA ARG A 157 -2.02 2.92 -9.84
C ARG A 157 -1.72 3.61 -11.17
N THR A 158 -2.03 4.90 -11.30
CA THR A 158 -1.75 5.64 -12.53
C THR A 158 -0.26 5.64 -12.83
N GLU A 159 0.58 5.81 -11.81
CA GLU A 159 2.04 5.92 -11.91
C GLU A 159 2.80 4.58 -11.76
N ASP A 160 2.09 3.45 -11.72
CA ASP A 160 2.67 2.10 -11.54
C ASP A 160 3.62 1.97 -10.33
N VAL A 161 3.27 2.64 -9.23
CA VAL A 161 4.06 2.63 -7.99
C VAL A 161 3.55 1.54 -7.06
N PRO A 162 4.27 0.42 -6.87
CA PRO A 162 3.82 -0.69 -6.04
C PRO A 162 3.84 -0.35 -4.54
N LEU A 163 3.06 -1.10 -3.75
CA LEU A 163 2.89 -0.91 -2.32
C LEU A 163 2.94 -2.24 -1.54
N ASP A 164 3.48 -2.22 -0.34
CA ASP A 164 3.41 -3.35 0.60
C ASP A 164 2.06 -3.32 1.35
N TYR A 165 1.06 -3.94 0.75
CA TYR A 165 -0.28 -4.09 1.33
C TYR A 165 -0.33 -4.92 2.62
N GLY A 166 0.59 -5.86 2.84
CA GLY A 166 0.68 -6.58 4.10
C GLY A 166 1.10 -5.63 5.22
N LEU A 167 2.13 -4.82 4.97
CA LEU A 167 2.56 -3.79 5.91
C LEU A 167 1.49 -2.72 6.12
N LEU A 168 0.79 -2.31 5.05
CA LEU A 168 -0.32 -1.38 5.17
C LEU A 168 -1.42 -1.95 6.07
N ALA A 169 -1.76 -3.24 5.95
CA ALA A 169 -2.78 -3.88 6.78
C ALA A 169 -2.40 -3.87 8.27
N ASP A 170 -1.15 -4.20 8.62
CA ASP A 170 -0.67 -4.08 10.01
C ASP A 170 -0.79 -2.66 10.55
N GLN A 171 -0.50 -1.67 9.69
CA GLN A 171 -0.58 -0.26 10.05
C GLN A 171 -2.03 0.21 10.19
N LEU A 172 -2.95 -0.25 9.35
CA LEU A 172 -4.38 0.01 9.48
C LEU A 172 -4.92 -0.60 10.78
N PHE A 173 -4.55 -1.85 11.09
CA PHE A 173 -4.90 -2.50 12.35
C PHE A 173 -4.35 -1.74 13.57
N ASP A 174 -3.07 -1.40 13.60
CA ASP A 174 -2.46 -0.62 14.69
C ASP A 174 -3.17 0.73 14.88
N SER A 175 -3.63 1.36 13.79
CA SER A 175 -4.27 2.67 13.79
C SER A 175 -5.67 2.73 14.41
N HIS A 176 -6.23 1.59 14.82
CA HIS A 176 -7.48 1.53 15.59
C HIS A 176 -7.28 1.98 17.06
N THR A 177 -6.04 2.04 17.54
CA THR A 177 -5.72 2.62 18.85
C THR A 177 -5.08 4.00 18.71
N PRO A 178 -5.30 4.94 19.65
CA PRO A 178 -4.66 6.27 19.61
C PRO A 178 -3.12 6.20 19.53
N ALA A 179 -2.51 5.37 20.38
CA ALA A 179 -1.06 5.19 20.41
C ALA A 179 -0.51 4.52 19.13
N GLY A 180 -1.23 3.53 18.59
CA GLY A 180 -0.85 2.89 17.32
C GLY A 180 -0.99 3.85 16.14
N ALA A 181 -2.06 4.64 16.09
CA ALA A 181 -2.24 5.67 15.06
C ALA A 181 -1.09 6.68 15.08
N GLU A 182 -0.62 7.11 16.25
CA GLU A 182 0.56 7.98 16.36
C GLU A 182 1.83 7.34 15.81
N ARG A 183 2.08 6.06 16.14
CA ARG A 183 3.22 5.31 15.58
C ARG A 183 3.15 5.19 14.06
N VAL A 184 1.97 4.93 13.51
CA VAL A 184 1.72 4.82 12.07
C VAL A 184 2.00 6.16 11.38
N ARG A 185 1.46 7.28 11.90
CA ARG A 185 1.73 8.63 11.38
C ARG A 185 3.23 8.93 11.33
N ARG A 186 3.95 8.66 12.42
CA ARG A 186 5.41 8.85 12.48
C ARG A 186 6.15 7.99 11.45
N THR A 187 5.73 6.74 11.27
CA THR A 187 6.34 5.81 10.31
C THR A 187 6.13 6.29 8.88
N TRP A 188 4.88 6.63 8.51
CA TRP A 188 4.57 7.19 7.19
C TRP A 188 5.31 8.51 6.93
N GLY A 189 5.36 9.40 7.93
CA GLY A 189 6.11 10.66 7.83
C GLY A 189 7.61 10.45 7.61
N ARG A 190 8.23 9.51 8.34
CA ARG A 190 9.65 9.16 8.14
C ARG A 190 9.89 8.56 6.76
N GLY A 191 9.06 7.61 6.32
CA GLY A 191 9.17 7.02 4.98
C GLY A 191 9.05 8.05 3.86
N PHE A 192 8.17 9.05 4.04
CA PHE A 192 8.02 10.16 3.10
C PHE A 192 9.27 11.06 3.04
N GLN A 193 9.88 11.38 4.18
CA GLN A 193 11.05 12.26 4.25
C GLN A 193 12.36 11.56 3.88
N ALA A 194 12.51 10.28 4.25
CA ALA A 194 13.71 9.50 4.01
C ALA A 194 13.86 9.06 2.55
N TYR A 195 12.78 9.10 1.76
CA TYR A 195 12.83 8.71 0.36
C TYR A 195 13.80 9.58 -0.42
N ARG A 196 14.71 8.91 -1.14
CA ARG A 196 15.60 9.51 -2.12
C ARG A 196 15.27 8.89 -3.48
N PRO A 197 15.09 9.69 -4.55
CA PRO A 197 15.04 9.14 -5.89
C PRO A 197 16.29 8.30 -6.13
N GLU A 198 16.13 7.12 -6.72
CA GLU A 198 17.29 6.38 -7.22
C GLU A 198 17.99 7.29 -8.23
N ARG A 199 19.27 7.62 -7.98
CA ARG A 199 20.06 8.36 -8.97
C ARG A 199 20.11 7.49 -10.23
N SER A 200 19.48 7.95 -11.29
CA SER A 200 19.66 7.37 -12.62
C SER A 200 21.17 7.41 -12.93
N THR A 201 21.79 6.24 -12.97
CA THR A 201 23.13 6.07 -13.53
C THR A 201 23.02 6.31 -15.03
N GLY A 202 23.06 7.58 -15.43
CA GLY A 202 22.88 7.97 -16.83
C GLY A 202 23.33 9.38 -17.20
N ASP A 203 23.79 10.19 -16.25
CA ASP A 203 24.39 11.49 -16.56
C ASP A 203 25.91 11.38 -16.45
N SER A 204 26.53 10.87 -17.53
CA SER A 204 27.96 11.10 -17.75
C SER A 204 28.10 12.49 -18.37
N PRO A 205 28.93 13.39 -17.82
CA PRO A 205 29.13 14.70 -18.42
C PRO A 205 29.69 14.52 -19.83
N LYS A 206 29.02 15.10 -20.83
CA LYS A 206 29.60 15.23 -22.16
C LYS A 206 30.77 16.19 -22.06
N ASP A 207 31.98 15.65 -22.00
CA ASP A 207 33.20 16.43 -22.18
C ASP A 207 33.11 17.18 -23.52
N THR A 208 33.06 18.50 -23.40
CA THR A 208 33.16 19.42 -24.53
C THR A 208 34.60 19.35 -25.05
N VAL A 209 34.79 18.67 -26.18
CA VAL A 209 36.05 18.74 -26.91
C VAL A 209 36.14 20.12 -27.55
N ALA A 210 36.94 20.99 -26.93
CA ALA A 210 37.36 22.24 -27.53
C ALA A 210 38.22 21.93 -28.76
N VAL A 211 37.75 22.40 -29.92
CA VAL A 211 38.54 22.53 -31.14
C VAL A 211 39.65 23.56 -30.88
N GLN A 212 40.90 23.21 -31.14
CA GLN A 212 41.96 24.19 -31.38
C GLN A 212 42.64 23.88 -32.71
N SER A 213 42.75 24.96 -33.48
CA SER A 213 43.32 25.13 -34.81
C SER A 213 44.85 24.99 -34.84
#